data_AF-W8Z0S0-F1
#
_entry.id   AF-W8Z0S0-F1
#
_cell.length_a   1.000
_cell.length_b   1.000
_cell.length_c   1.000
_cell.angle_alpha   90.00
_cell.angle_beta   90.00
_cell.angle_gamma   90.00
#
_symmetry.space_group_name_H-M   'P 1'
#
loop_
_entity.id
_entity.type
_entity.pdbx_description
1 polymer ?
#
loop_
_entity_poly.entity_id
_entity_poly.type
_entity_poly.pdbx_seq_one_letter_code
_entity_poly.pdbx_strand_id
1 'polypeptide(L)'
;MPTPSEIRGNAAAVNAAADEIRRAEARYRTEVSAAASWWQGEAGKAFADSYKEIQADINRLLSKMDGLESSLKGLAGDVQRADDERRRKLEEERRRAQEQEQRRREEEARKSAGRR
;
A
#
# COMPACT_ATOMS: atom_id res chain seq x y z
N MET A 1 4.76 -14.34 -4.11
CA MET A 1 3.83 -13.37 -3.49
C MET A 1 4.60 -12.08 -3.30
N PRO A 2 4.05 -10.92 -3.68
CA PRO A 2 4.69 -9.63 -3.41
C PRO A 2 4.92 -9.48 -1.90
N THR A 3 6.09 -8.99 -1.53
CA THR A 3 6.42 -8.66 -0.15
C THR A 3 5.62 -7.43 0.30
N PRO A 4 5.38 -7.25 1.62
CA PRO A 4 4.78 -6.04 2.16
C PRO A 4 5.49 -4.75 1.71
N SER A 5 6.81 -4.81 1.50
CA SER A 5 7.60 -3.68 1.01
C SER A 5 7.28 -3.32 -0.44
N GLU A 6 7.18 -4.32 -1.33
CA GLU A 6 6.81 -4.11 -2.73
C GLU A 6 5.40 -3.55 -2.85
N ILE A 7 4.45 -4.04 -2.05
CA ILE A 7 3.08 -3.54 -2.03
C ILE A 7 3.02 -2.08 -1.58
N ARG A 8 3.79 -1.71 -0.54
CA ARG A 8 3.93 -0.31 -0.10
C ARG A 8 4.58 0.57 -1.17
N GLY A 9 5.57 0.04 -1.90
CA GLY A 9 6.18 0.73 -3.04
C GLY A 9 5.17 1.05 -4.13
N ASN A 10 4.31 0.08 -4.48
CA ASN A 10 3.23 0.29 -5.44
C ASN A 10 2.21 1.33 -4.94
N ALA A 11 1.85 1.32 -3.66
CA ALA A 11 0.98 2.35 -3.07
C ALA A 11 1.61 3.74 -3.21
N ALA A 12 2.91 3.87 -2.92
CA ALA A 12 3.63 5.14 -3.09
C ALA A 12 3.65 5.61 -4.54
N ALA A 13 3.82 4.69 -5.50
CA ALA A 13 3.75 5.02 -6.93
C ALA A 13 2.37 5.53 -7.36
N VAL A 14 1.29 4.91 -6.84
CA VAL A 14 -0.09 5.40 -7.06
C VAL A 14 -0.26 6.81 -6.51
N ASN A 15 0.19 7.08 -5.28
CA ASN A 15 0.12 8.42 -4.71
C ASN A 15 0.93 9.45 -5.52
N ALA A 16 2.14 9.09 -5.97
CA ALA A 16 2.98 9.98 -6.78
C ALA A 16 2.28 10.36 -8.10
N ALA A 17 1.64 9.40 -8.77
CA ALA A 17 0.86 9.67 -9.97
C ALA A 17 -0.37 10.55 -9.67
N ALA A 18 -1.04 10.36 -8.53
CA ALA A 18 -2.15 11.21 -8.10
C ALA A 18 -1.67 12.66 -7.88
N ASP A 19 -0.50 12.85 -7.26
CA ASP A 19 0.09 14.17 -7.04
C ASP A 19 0.53 14.86 -8.34
N GLU A 20 0.97 14.11 -9.34
CA GLU A 20 1.21 14.65 -10.69
C GLU A 20 -0.09 15.13 -11.35
N ILE A 21 -1.16 14.35 -11.26
CA ILE A 21 -2.48 14.74 -11.78
C ILE A 21 -3.02 15.98 -11.07
N ARG A 22 -2.92 16.06 -9.73
CA ARG A 22 -3.32 17.24 -8.94
C ARG A 22 -2.56 18.49 -9.40
N ARG A 23 -1.26 18.37 -9.64
CA ARG A 23 -0.43 19.48 -10.13
C ARG A 23 -0.82 19.90 -11.55
N ALA A 24 -1.13 18.95 -12.42
CA ALA A 24 -1.61 19.23 -13.78
C ALA A 24 -3.00 19.91 -13.77
N GLU A 25 -3.95 19.42 -12.97
CA GLU A 25 -5.28 20.03 -12.79
C GLU A 25 -5.18 21.49 -12.33
N ALA A 26 -4.30 21.76 -11.35
CA ALA A 26 -4.11 23.11 -10.85
C ALA A 26 -3.60 24.06 -11.95
N ARG A 27 -2.70 23.59 -12.82
CA ARG A 27 -2.20 24.37 -13.97
C ARG A 27 -3.30 24.62 -14.99
N TYR A 28 -4.01 23.58 -15.41
CA TYR A 28 -5.09 23.72 -16.40
C TYR A 28 -6.22 24.62 -15.89
N ARG A 29 -6.54 24.56 -14.59
CA ARG A 29 -7.52 25.47 -13.99
C ARG A 29 -7.10 26.94 -14.12
N THR A 30 -5.81 27.24 -13.93
CA THR A 30 -5.27 28.59 -14.13
C THR A 30 -5.34 29.01 -15.60
N GLU A 31 -4.94 28.13 -16.52
CA GLU A 31 -4.98 28.39 -17.97
C GLU A 31 -6.42 28.63 -18.46
N VAL A 32 -7.38 27.84 -17.98
CA VAL A 32 -8.79 27.98 -18.32
C VAL A 32 -9.36 29.27 -17.79
N SER A 33 -9.03 29.64 -16.55
CA SER A 33 -9.44 30.92 -15.98
C SER A 33 -8.86 32.11 -16.77
N ALA A 34 -7.61 32.00 -17.22
CA ALA A 34 -6.97 33.03 -18.04
C ALA A 34 -7.65 33.14 -19.43
N ALA A 35 -7.87 32.02 -20.10
CA ALA A 35 -8.53 31.97 -21.40
C ALA A 35 -9.98 32.50 -21.33
N ALA A 36 -10.75 32.10 -20.32
CA ALA A 36 -12.10 32.58 -20.10
C ALA A 36 -12.15 34.09 -19.81
N SER A 37 -11.12 34.65 -19.17
CA SER A 37 -11.02 36.11 -18.97
C SER A 37 -10.72 36.88 -20.25
N TRP A 38 -10.01 36.25 -21.21
CA TRP A 38 -9.66 36.85 -22.49
C TRP A 38 -10.84 36.77 -23.48
N TRP A 39 -11.51 35.63 -23.55
CA TRP A 39 -12.73 35.44 -24.34
C TRP A 39 -13.95 35.94 -23.57
N GLN A 40 -14.13 37.25 -23.52
CA GLN A 40 -15.30 37.85 -22.87
C GLN A 40 -16.62 37.39 -23.52
N GLY A 41 -17.66 37.23 -22.70
CA GLY A 41 -19.00 36.83 -23.15
C GLY A 41 -19.22 35.32 -23.19
N GLU A 42 -20.13 34.88 -24.06
CA GLU A 42 -20.67 33.52 -24.06
C GLU A 42 -19.62 32.46 -24.43
N ALA A 43 -18.61 32.83 -25.23
CA ALA A 43 -17.51 31.94 -25.62
C ALA A 43 -16.61 31.54 -24.44
N GLY A 44 -16.18 32.50 -23.61
CA GLY A 44 -15.38 32.20 -22.41
C GLY A 44 -16.16 31.42 -21.37
N LYS A 45 -17.47 31.69 -21.25
CA LYS A 45 -18.37 30.91 -20.40
C LYS A 45 -18.48 29.46 -20.87
N ALA A 46 -18.74 29.23 -22.16
CA ALA A 46 -18.82 27.89 -22.74
C ALA A 46 -17.52 27.09 -22.57
N PHE A 47 -16.36 27.76 -22.72
CA PHE A 47 -15.05 27.15 -22.49
C PHE A 47 -14.81 26.80 -21.02
N ALA A 48 -15.15 27.69 -20.09
CA ALA A 48 -15.04 27.41 -18.66
C ALA A 48 -16.00 26.28 -18.22
N ASP A 49 -17.21 26.24 -18.80
CA ASP A 49 -18.21 25.22 -18.50
C ASP A 49 -17.80 23.84 -19.02
N SER A 50 -17.23 23.73 -20.22
CA SER A 50 -16.71 22.45 -20.73
C SER A 50 -15.56 21.90 -19.89
N TYR A 51 -14.73 22.78 -19.32
CA TYR A 51 -13.68 22.36 -18.39
C TYR A 51 -14.22 21.80 -17.07
N LYS A 52 -15.41 22.21 -16.61
CA LYS A 52 -16.00 21.66 -15.38
C LYS A 52 -16.28 20.17 -15.46
N GLU A 53 -16.66 19.67 -16.65
CA GLU A 53 -16.88 18.24 -16.87
C GLU A 53 -15.56 17.47 -16.73
N ILE A 54 -14.49 17.99 -17.36
CA ILE A 54 -13.14 17.43 -17.25
C ILE A 54 -12.68 17.44 -15.78
N GLN A 55 -12.91 18.53 -15.07
CA GLN A 55 -12.56 18.66 -13.66
C GLN A 55 -13.31 17.62 -12.79
N ALA A 56 -14.59 17.37 -13.07
CA ALA A 56 -15.36 16.34 -12.38
C ALA A 56 -14.77 14.94 -12.60
N ASP A 57 -14.33 14.63 -13.82
CA ASP A 57 -13.70 13.34 -14.14
C ASP A 57 -12.32 13.20 -13.52
N ILE A 58 -11.51 14.26 -13.50
CA ILE A 58 -10.23 14.30 -12.76
C ILE A 58 -10.47 14.00 -11.28
N ASN A 59 -11.45 14.65 -10.65
CA ASN A 59 -11.76 14.44 -9.22
C ASN A 59 -12.24 13.01 -8.93
N ARG A 60 -13.01 12.40 -9.84
CA ARG A 60 -13.41 10.99 -9.74
C ARG A 60 -12.21 10.06 -9.87
N LEU A 61 -11.29 10.35 -10.79
CA LEU A 61 -10.07 9.56 -10.96
C LEU A 61 -9.19 9.64 -9.70
N LEU A 62 -8.95 10.85 -9.17
CA LEU A 62 -8.17 11.06 -7.95
C LEU A 62 -8.77 10.29 -6.76
N SER A 63 -10.08 10.35 -6.57
CA SER A 63 -10.78 9.57 -5.54
C SER A 63 -10.54 8.05 -5.68
N LYS A 64 -10.54 7.54 -6.91
CA LYS A 64 -10.25 6.11 -7.18
C LYS A 64 -8.79 5.77 -6.87
N MET A 65 -7.86 6.67 -7.17
CA MET A 65 -6.43 6.47 -6.87
C MET A 65 -6.16 6.46 -5.37
N ASP A 66 -6.79 7.37 -4.62
CA ASP A 66 -6.69 7.41 -3.15
C ASP A 66 -7.28 6.13 -2.52
N GLY A 67 -8.39 5.63 -3.09
CA GLY A 67 -8.97 4.34 -2.70
C GLY A 67 -8.06 3.14 -3.01
N LEU A 68 -7.39 3.14 -4.16
CA LEU A 68 -6.44 2.09 -4.54
C LEU A 68 -5.20 2.11 -3.63
N GLU A 69 -4.64 3.29 -3.36
CA GLU A 69 -3.51 3.45 -2.43
C GLU A 69 -3.86 2.90 -1.04
N SER A 70 -5.03 3.30 -0.51
CA SER A 70 -5.50 2.84 0.80
C SER A 70 -5.67 1.32 0.84
N SER A 71 -6.21 0.74 -0.23
CA SER A 71 -6.38 -0.72 -0.36
C SER A 71 -5.04 -1.44 -0.41
N LEU A 72 -4.05 -0.91 -1.12
CA LEU A 72 -2.70 -1.47 -1.17
C LEU A 72 -2.00 -1.38 0.18
N LYS A 73 -2.14 -0.26 0.91
CA LYS A 73 -1.62 -0.12 2.27
C LYS A 73 -2.24 -1.15 3.22
N GLY A 74 -3.55 -1.36 3.12
CA GLY A 74 -4.26 -2.41 3.87
C GLY A 74 -3.71 -3.81 3.55
N LEU A 75 -3.61 -4.15 2.26
CA LEU A 75 -3.07 -5.42 1.80
C LEU A 75 -1.64 -5.67 2.30
N ALA A 76 -0.78 -4.64 2.26
CA ALA A 76 0.58 -4.76 2.79
C ALA A 76 0.60 -5.10 4.28
N GLY A 77 -0.33 -4.53 5.06
CA GLY A 77 -0.52 -4.86 6.47
C GLY A 77 -1.00 -6.29 6.68
N ASP A 78 -1.94 -6.76 5.87
CA ASP A 78 -2.47 -8.13 5.95
C ASP A 78 -1.40 -9.17 5.62
N VAL A 79 -0.62 -8.94 4.56
CA VAL A 79 0.50 -9.82 4.18
C VAL A 79 1.57 -9.85 5.28
N GLN A 80 1.93 -8.69 5.84
CA GLN A 80 2.89 -8.61 6.95
C GLN A 80 2.42 -9.43 8.16
N ARG A 81 1.15 -9.28 8.56
CA ARG A 81 0.57 -10.05 9.67
C ARG A 81 0.61 -11.55 9.40
N ALA A 82 0.21 -11.96 8.20
CA ALA A 82 0.23 -13.37 7.80
C ALA A 82 1.64 -13.98 7.77
N ASP A 83 2.65 -13.18 7.40
CA ASP A 83 4.06 -13.60 7.42
C ASP A 83 4.61 -13.67 8.85
N ASP A 84 4.24 -12.72 9.72
CA ASP A 84 4.65 -12.70 11.12
C ASP A 84 4.04 -13.86 11.91
N GLU A 85 2.77 -14.19 11.68
CA GLU A 85 2.12 -15.36 12.28
C GLU A 85 2.80 -16.66 11.87
N ARG A 86 3.15 -16.79 10.58
CA ARG A 86 3.88 -17.98 10.07
C ARG A 86 5.25 -18.10 10.71
N ARG A 87 6.00 -16.99 10.82
CA ARG A 87 7.31 -16.97 11.48
C ARG A 87 7.23 -17.39 12.95
N ARG A 88 6.29 -16.81 13.70
CA ARG A 88 6.10 -17.15 15.12
C ARG A 88 5.80 -18.64 15.32
N LYS A 89 4.92 -19.22 14.51
CA LYS A 89 4.61 -20.66 14.58
C LYS A 89 5.85 -21.53 14.32
N LEU A 90 6.63 -21.21 13.30
CA LEU A 90 7.86 -21.93 12.98
C LEU A 90 8.92 -21.81 14.09
N GLU A 91 9.05 -20.63 14.70
CA GLU A 91 9.96 -20.41 15.83
C GLU A 91 9.53 -21.20 17.07
N GLU A 92 8.23 -21.22 17.38
CA GLU A 92 7.68 -22.03 18.48
C GLU A 92 7.89 -23.53 18.24
N GLU A 93 7.62 -24.02 17.03
CA GLU A 93 7.82 -25.42 16.67
C GLU A 93 9.30 -25.82 16.78
N ARG A 94 10.21 -24.97 16.29
CA ARG A 94 11.65 -25.18 16.43
C ARG A 94 12.08 -25.20 17.89
N ARG A 95 11.57 -24.28 18.72
CA ARG A 95 11.89 -24.25 20.15
C ARG A 95 11.41 -25.51 20.85
N ARG A 96 10.18 -25.95 20.59
CA ARG A 96 9.62 -27.20 21.15
C ARG A 96 10.41 -28.42 20.72
N ALA A 97 10.84 -28.50 19.45
CA ALA A 97 11.65 -29.60 18.95
C ALA A 97 13.03 -29.65 19.65
N GLN A 98 13.68 -28.50 19.83
CA GLN A 98 14.95 -28.40 20.54
C GLN A 98 14.82 -28.78 22.02
N GLU A 99 13.77 -28.32 22.70
CA GLU A 99 13.48 -28.67 24.10
C GLU A 99 13.25 -30.19 24.25
N GLN A 100 12.52 -30.82 23.32
CA GLN A 100 12.30 -32.27 23.33
C GLN A 100 13.59 -33.06 23.09
N GLU A 101 14.44 -32.60 22.17
CA GLU A 101 15.71 -33.25 21.88
C GLU A 101 16.69 -33.14 23.07
N GLN A 102 16.76 -31.99 23.72
CA GLN A 102 17.55 -31.82 24.95
C GLN A 102 17.07 -32.75 26.06
N ARG A 103 15.76 -32.82 26.31
CA ARG A 103 15.19 -33.73 27.32
C ARG A 103 15.50 -35.20 27.01
N ARG A 104 15.41 -35.63 25.75
CA ARG A 104 15.77 -37.00 25.34
C ARG A 104 17.25 -37.28 25.61
N ARG A 105 18.15 -36.36 25.23
CA ARG A 105 19.59 -36.51 25.47
C ARG A 105 19.92 -36.54 26.96
N GLU A 106 19.25 -35.74 27.78
CA GLU A 106 19.41 -35.76 29.24
C GLU A 106 18.91 -37.06 29.88
N GLU A 107 17.78 -37.60 29.41
CA GLU A 107 17.26 -38.89 29.87
C GLU A 107 18.18 -40.05 29.48
N GLU A 108 18.74 -40.04 28.26
CA GLU A 108 19.73 -41.01 27.80
C GLU A 108 21.05 -40.93 28.60
N ALA A 109 21.50 -39.70 28.90
CA ALA A 109 22.68 -39.48 29.76
C ALA A 109 22.44 -39.97 31.20
N ARG A 110 21.25 -39.73 31.78
CA ARG A 110 20.89 -40.26 33.10
C ARG A 110 20.83 -41.79 33.13
N LYS A 111 20.23 -42.42 32.12
CA LYS A 111 20.13 -43.89 32.03
C LYS A 111 21.49 -44.57 31.87
N SER A 112 22.43 -43.94 31.17
CA SER A 112 23.79 -44.48 31.01
C SER A 112 24.67 -44.28 32.25
N ALA A 113 24.45 -43.23 33.04
CA ALA A 113 25.18 -42.99 34.30
C ALA A 113 24.74 -43.93 35.45
N GLY A 114 23.47 -44.35 35.49
CA GLY A 114 22.95 -45.25 36.54
C GLY A 114 23.22 -46.75 36.34
N ARG A 115 24.01 -47.13 35.32
CA ARG A 115 24.27 -48.52 34.93
C ARG A 115 25.69 -49.02 35.25
N ARG A 116 26.43 -48.31 36.11
CA ARG A 116 27.79 -48.65 36.56
C ARG A 116 27.80 -49.14 38.01
#